data_AF-A0A1V9ZCP8-F1
#
_entry.id   AF-A0A1V9ZCP8-F1
#
_cell.length_a   1.000
_cell.length_b   1.000
_cell.length_c   1.000
_cell.angle_alpha   90.00
_cell.angle_beta   90.00
_cell.angle_gamma   90.00
#
_symmetry.space_group_name_H-M   'P 1'
#
loop_
_entity.id
_entity.type
_entity.pdbx_description
1 polymer ?
#
loop_
_entity_poly.entity_id
_entity_poly.type
_entity_poly.pdbx_seq_one_letter_code
_entity_poly.pdbx_strand_id
1 'polypeptide(L)'
;MTTDISKDSYAWVRMLLGMGISINLALNGCVALLVSARLYAVHGALWVPDVFPSVQFRVQLRALLCVLVLVITDWWHLFEYALCTADVREGWTNTFVLADIVRSDALMVFLGLAISLAQLLRIRLRLEVLVAIYLVCYYCSDVIINRMGIALERSNAYVKANYLANILLAHVDGMDLWTIHENTETNYTLLATQMTWWVLACAIGIAYAVVEKVSNMYDAKTRT
;
A
#
# COMPACT_ATOMS: atom_id res chain seq x y z
N MET A 1 -4.39 23.35 -16.60
CA MET A 1 -4.46 22.13 -15.78
C MET A 1 -5.83 22.10 -15.14
N THR A 2 -6.75 21.37 -15.76
CA THR A 2 -8.07 21.08 -15.19
C THR A 2 -7.89 19.89 -14.25
N THR A 3 -8.35 20.05 -13.00
CA THR A 3 -8.36 18.95 -12.03
C THR A 3 -9.62 18.14 -12.27
N ASP A 4 -9.47 16.90 -12.71
CA ASP A 4 -10.58 15.97 -12.79
C ASP A 4 -10.97 15.53 -11.37
N ILE A 5 -12.28 15.45 -11.09
CA ILE A 5 -12.81 15.13 -9.76
C ILE A 5 -13.51 13.77 -9.85
N SER A 6 -12.84 12.73 -9.37
CA SER A 6 -13.47 11.44 -9.05
C SER A 6 -13.91 11.43 -7.58
N LYS A 7 -15.08 10.84 -7.28
CA LYS A 7 -15.66 10.81 -5.92
C LYS A 7 -15.83 9.37 -5.45
N ASP A 8 -15.08 8.99 -4.42
CA ASP A 8 -15.26 7.72 -3.74
C ASP A 8 -16.22 7.84 -2.54
N SER A 9 -17.41 7.24 -2.68
CA SER A 9 -18.46 7.20 -1.65
C SER A 9 -18.11 6.36 -0.41
N TYR A 10 -17.09 5.50 -0.48
CA TYR A 10 -16.66 4.60 0.59
C TYR A 10 -15.37 5.05 1.30
N ALA A 11 -14.83 6.21 0.94
CA ALA A 11 -13.61 6.75 1.55
C ALA A 11 -13.70 6.91 3.08
N TRP A 12 -14.88 7.25 3.60
CA TRP A 12 -15.11 7.41 5.04
C TRP A 12 -14.96 6.10 5.83
N VAL A 13 -15.36 4.95 5.26
CA VAL A 13 -15.23 3.63 5.91
C VAL A 13 -13.74 3.30 6.12
N ARG A 14 -12.93 3.53 5.08
CA ARG A 14 -11.49 3.30 5.14
C ARG A 14 -10.80 4.25 6.12
N MET A 15 -11.22 5.52 6.14
CA MET A 15 -10.70 6.49 7.08
C MET A 15 -10.94 6.06 8.54
N LEU A 16 -12.14 5.58 8.88
CA LEU A 16 -12.44 5.09 10.23
C LEU A 16 -11.59 3.86 10.60
N LEU A 17 -11.46 2.90 9.68
CA LEU A 17 -10.63 1.70 9.87
C LEU A 17 -9.15 2.03 10.07
N GLY A 18 -8.61 2.96 9.26
CA GLY A 18 -7.23 3.41 9.35
C GLY A 18 -6.94 4.22 10.62
N MET A 19 -7.84 5.15 10.95
CA MET A 19 -7.69 6.07 12.09
C MET A 19 -7.82 5.36 13.44
N GLY A 20 -8.78 4.45 13.59
CA GLY A 20 -8.99 3.73 14.86
C GLY A 20 -7.75 2.94 15.28
N ILE A 21 -7.05 2.33 14.34
CA ILE A 21 -5.87 1.50 14.60
C ILE A 21 -4.62 2.39 14.81
N SER A 22 -4.46 3.46 14.03
CA SER A 22 -3.33 4.38 14.18
C SER A 22 -3.35 5.10 15.53
N ILE A 23 -4.53 5.53 16.01
CA ILE A 23 -4.69 6.13 17.35
C ILE A 23 -4.29 5.12 18.43
N ASN A 24 -4.78 3.88 18.34
CA ASN A 24 -4.43 2.83 19.30
C ASN A 24 -2.92 2.54 19.31
N LEU A 25 -2.28 2.47 18.14
CA LEU A 25 -0.84 2.26 18.03
C LEU A 25 -0.07 3.44 18.63
N ALA A 26 -0.48 4.67 18.33
CA ALA A 26 0.13 5.88 18.86
C ALA A 26 0.03 5.95 20.38
N LEU A 27 -1.15 5.65 20.95
CA LEU A 27 -1.35 5.63 22.40
C LEU A 27 -0.46 4.58 23.07
N ASN A 28 -0.41 3.35 22.55
CA ASN A 28 0.45 2.31 23.09
C ASN A 28 1.94 2.68 22.98
N GLY A 29 2.35 3.28 21.87
CA GLY A 29 3.72 3.79 21.68
C GLY A 29 4.06 4.91 22.66
N CYS A 30 3.17 5.88 22.86
CA CYS A 30 3.34 6.96 23.82
C CYS A 30 3.47 6.44 25.25
N VAL A 31 2.60 5.51 25.67
CA VAL A 31 2.68 4.89 27.00
C VAL A 31 4.00 4.13 27.16
N ALA A 32 4.41 3.37 26.14
CA ALA A 32 5.67 2.62 26.17
C ALA A 32 6.90 3.55 26.29
N LEU A 33 6.90 4.67 25.56
CA LEU A 33 7.95 5.69 25.66
C LEU A 33 7.97 6.38 27.02
N LEU A 34 6.80 6.72 27.58
CA LEU A 34 6.70 7.33 28.90
C LEU A 34 7.22 6.39 30.00
N VAL A 35 6.90 5.10 29.92
CA VAL A 35 7.42 4.08 30.85
C VAL A 35 8.93 3.95 30.72
N SER A 36 9.45 3.88 29.49
CA SER A 36 10.90 3.83 29.23
C SER A 36 11.63 5.07 29.79
N ALA A 37 11.11 6.27 29.54
CA ALA A 37 11.68 7.52 30.04
C ALA A 37 11.64 7.61 31.58
N ARG A 38 10.54 7.18 32.20
CA ARG A 38 10.42 7.16 33.66
C ARG A 38 11.38 6.14 34.29
N LEU A 39 11.51 4.96 33.71
CA LEU A 39 12.41 3.92 34.19
C LEU A 39 13.88 4.37 34.09
N TYR A 40 14.23 5.05 32.99
CA TYR A 40 15.56 5.65 32.84
C TYR A 40 15.83 6.74 33.89
N ALA A 41 14.87 7.62 34.15
CA ALA A 41 15.03 8.70 35.13
C ALA A 41 15.17 8.21 36.58
N VAL A 42 14.47 7.14 36.96
CA VAL A 42 14.45 6.64 38.36
C VAL A 42 15.55 5.61 38.61
N HIS A 43 15.83 4.73 37.66
CA HIS A 43 16.69 3.57 37.87
C HIS A 43 17.97 3.57 37.01
N GLY A 44 18.13 4.54 36.11
CA GLY A 44 19.28 4.60 35.19
C GLY A 44 19.35 3.45 34.18
N ALA A 45 18.31 2.61 34.10
CA ALA A 45 18.25 1.47 33.21
C ALA A 45 17.51 1.83 31.92
N LEU A 46 18.18 1.66 30.78
CA LEU A 46 17.55 1.79 29.47
C LEU A 46 16.73 0.52 29.18
N TRP A 47 15.41 0.65 29.23
CA TRP A 47 14.50 -0.42 28.84
C TRP A 47 13.86 -0.10 27.49
N VAL A 48 14.00 -1.02 26.54
CA VAL A 48 13.35 -0.93 25.24
C VAL A 48 12.05 -1.75 25.31
N PRO A 49 10.87 -1.11 25.18
CA PRO A 49 9.59 -1.81 25.24
C PRO A 49 9.45 -2.78 24.07
N ASP A 50 9.15 -4.04 24.37
CA ASP A 50 8.75 -5.01 23.36
C ASP A 50 7.27 -4.85 23.01
N VAL A 51 6.98 -3.96 22.06
CA VAL A 51 5.62 -3.72 21.54
C VAL A 51 5.26 -4.75 20.45
N PHE A 52 6.17 -5.66 20.11
CA PHE A 52 6.06 -6.48 18.90
C PHE A 52 4.85 -7.42 18.89
N PRO A 53 4.53 -8.18 19.96
CA PRO A 53 3.42 -9.13 19.93
C PRO A 53 2.04 -8.45 19.83
N SER A 54 1.87 -7.31 20.49
CA SER A 54 0.61 -6.56 20.49
C SER A 54 0.36 -5.84 19.16
N VAL A 55 1.44 -5.47 18.45
CA VAL A 55 1.38 -4.84 17.13
C VAL A 55 1.12 -5.88 16.04
N GLN A 56 1.73 -7.07 16.11
CA GLN A 56 1.59 -8.11 15.08
C GLN A 56 0.13 -8.51 14.82
N PHE A 57 -0.63 -8.83 15.87
CA PHE A 57 -2.04 -9.23 15.72
C PHE A 57 -2.88 -8.10 15.12
N ARG A 58 -2.62 -6.85 15.53
CA ARG A 58 -3.34 -5.67 15.03
C ARG A 58 -3.03 -5.39 13.56
N VAL A 59 -1.78 -5.57 13.14
CA VAL A 59 -1.38 -5.45 11.73
C VAL A 59 -2.05 -6.52 10.89
N GLN A 60 -2.10 -7.78 11.35
CA GLN A 60 -2.81 -8.86 10.65
C GLN A 60 -4.32 -8.59 10.53
N LEU A 61 -4.96 -8.16 11.61
CA LEU A 61 -6.38 -7.78 11.60
C LEU A 61 -6.65 -6.62 10.63
N ARG A 62 -5.79 -5.60 10.63
CA ARG A 62 -5.91 -4.47 9.70
C ARG A 62 -5.76 -4.93 8.25
N ALA A 63 -4.73 -5.72 7.96
CA ALA A 63 -4.51 -6.27 6.62
C ALA A 63 -5.75 -7.02 6.13
N LEU A 64 -6.35 -7.85 6.98
CA LEU A 64 -7.57 -8.60 6.65
C LEU A 64 -8.76 -7.66 6.39
N LEU A 65 -8.99 -6.66 7.23
CA LEU A 65 -10.07 -5.68 7.05
C LEU A 65 -9.87 -4.86 5.76
N CYS A 66 -8.64 -4.43 5.45
CA CYS A 66 -8.31 -3.73 4.21
C CYS A 66 -8.64 -4.59 2.98
N VAL A 67 -8.28 -5.88 2.99
CA VAL A 67 -8.60 -6.80 1.90
C VAL A 67 -10.11 -7.00 1.75
N LEU A 68 -10.85 -7.15 2.86
CA LEU A 68 -12.31 -7.26 2.80
C LEU A 68 -12.96 -6.03 2.21
N VAL A 69 -12.52 -4.82 2.60
CA VAL A 69 -13.04 -3.58 2.03
C VAL A 69 -12.74 -3.50 0.54
N LEU A 70 -11.51 -3.83 0.11
CA LEU A 70 -11.15 -3.85 -1.32
C LEU A 70 -12.06 -4.75 -2.14
N VAL A 71 -12.41 -5.93 -1.61
CA VAL A 71 -13.32 -6.88 -2.27
C VAL A 71 -14.75 -6.34 -2.32
N ILE A 72 -15.25 -5.74 -1.23
CA ILE A 72 -16.61 -5.18 -1.17
C ILE A 72 -16.76 -3.98 -2.12
N THR A 73 -15.70 -3.19 -2.30
CA THR A 73 -15.72 -1.99 -3.16
C THR A 73 -15.23 -2.26 -4.59
N ASP A 74 -15.19 -3.52 -5.04
CA ASP A 74 -14.73 -3.93 -6.38
C ASP A 74 -13.41 -3.27 -6.82
N TRP A 75 -12.44 -3.18 -5.88
CA TRP A 75 -11.11 -2.60 -6.12
C TRP A 75 -11.08 -1.13 -6.57
N TRP A 76 -12.22 -0.41 -6.47
CA TRP A 76 -12.40 0.93 -6.99
C TRP A 76 -11.30 1.92 -6.58
N HIS A 77 -10.97 1.98 -5.30
CA HIS A 77 -9.96 2.89 -4.78
C HIS A 77 -8.55 2.61 -5.32
N LEU A 78 -8.22 1.34 -5.54
CA LEU A 78 -6.92 0.97 -6.08
C LEU A 78 -6.86 1.28 -7.59
N PHE A 79 -8.00 1.16 -8.28
CA PHE A 79 -8.17 1.62 -9.65
C PHE A 79 -8.05 3.14 -9.80
N GLU A 80 -8.69 3.91 -8.94
CA GLU A 80 -8.60 5.38 -8.92
C GLU A 80 -7.14 5.85 -8.73
N TYR A 81 -6.42 5.23 -7.79
CA TYR A 81 -4.99 5.44 -7.63
C TYR A 81 -4.19 5.05 -8.87
N ALA A 82 -4.48 3.89 -9.45
CA ALA A 82 -3.79 3.39 -10.63
C ALA A 82 -4.00 4.31 -11.85
N LEU A 83 -5.21 4.85 -12.01
CA LEU A 83 -5.56 5.79 -13.07
C LEU A 83 -4.82 7.11 -12.88
N CYS A 84 -4.92 7.73 -11.70
CA CYS A 84 -4.23 8.98 -11.39
C CYS A 84 -2.71 8.87 -11.56
N THR A 85 -2.09 7.78 -11.11
CA THR A 85 -0.65 7.57 -11.27
C THR A 85 -0.26 7.30 -12.72
N ALA A 86 -1.12 6.64 -13.51
CA ALA A 86 -0.90 6.48 -14.95
C ALA A 86 -0.99 7.82 -15.70
N ASP A 87 -2.01 8.63 -15.38
CA ASP A 87 -2.24 9.93 -16.02
C ASP A 87 -1.06 10.87 -15.78
N VAL A 88 -0.55 10.91 -14.55
CA VAL A 88 0.64 11.70 -14.18
C VAL A 88 1.88 11.18 -14.92
N ARG A 89 2.05 9.85 -15.03
CA ARG A 89 3.20 9.25 -15.74
C ARG A 89 3.20 9.59 -17.23
N GLU A 90 2.05 9.53 -17.88
CA GLU A 90 1.89 9.80 -19.31
C GLU A 90 1.76 11.30 -19.62
N GLY A 91 1.61 12.15 -18.60
CA GLY A 91 1.56 13.60 -18.73
C GLY A 91 0.21 14.16 -19.21
N TRP A 92 -0.90 13.43 -19.02
CA TRP A 92 -2.23 13.86 -19.43
C TRP A 92 -2.86 14.84 -18.43
N THR A 93 -3.26 14.34 -17.26
CA THR A 93 -3.93 15.12 -16.20
C THR A 93 -3.40 14.77 -14.83
N ASN A 94 -3.74 15.62 -13.85
CA ASN A 94 -3.42 15.38 -12.45
C ASN A 94 -4.72 15.42 -11.65
N THR A 95 -5.28 14.25 -11.42
CA THR A 95 -6.44 14.04 -10.55
C THR A 95 -5.97 14.06 -9.09
N PHE A 96 -6.74 14.66 -8.19
CA PHE A 96 -6.37 14.62 -6.77
C PHE A 96 -6.70 13.26 -6.17
N VAL A 97 -5.67 12.44 -5.90
CA VAL A 97 -5.78 11.20 -5.14
C VAL A 97 -4.80 11.22 -3.97
N LEU A 98 -5.28 10.88 -2.78
CA LEU A 98 -4.43 10.80 -1.59
C LEU A 98 -3.62 9.49 -1.58
N ALA A 99 -2.54 9.47 -2.37
CA ALA A 99 -1.63 8.33 -2.56
C ALA A 99 -1.10 7.71 -1.25
N ASP A 100 -0.98 8.50 -0.19
CA ASP A 100 -0.50 8.04 1.11
C ASP A 100 -1.43 7.01 1.76
N ILE A 101 -2.75 7.08 1.51
CA ILE A 101 -3.71 6.08 2.03
C ILE A 101 -3.44 4.72 1.38
N VAL A 102 -3.33 4.70 0.04
CA VAL A 102 -3.07 3.46 -0.73
C VAL A 102 -1.74 2.86 -0.31
N ARG A 103 -0.69 3.69 -0.15
CA ARG A 103 0.61 3.25 0.33
C ARG A 103 0.52 2.65 1.73
N SER A 104 -0.19 3.30 2.65
CA SER A 104 -0.39 2.80 4.01
C SER A 104 -1.07 1.43 4.02
N ASP A 105 -2.13 1.26 3.24
CA ASP A 105 -2.90 0.02 3.20
C ASP A 105 -2.11 -1.10 2.50
N ALA A 106 -1.43 -0.80 1.39
CA ALA A 106 -0.56 -1.76 0.69
C ALA A 106 0.61 -2.22 1.58
N LEU A 107 1.17 -1.33 2.40
CA LEU A 107 2.20 -1.67 3.39
C LEU A 107 1.63 -2.61 4.47
N MET A 108 0.44 -2.31 4.99
CA MET A 108 -0.20 -3.13 6.02
C MET A 108 -0.50 -4.54 5.53
N VAL A 109 -1.01 -4.68 4.30
CA VAL A 109 -1.23 -5.99 3.67
C VAL A 109 0.10 -6.73 3.46
N PHE A 110 1.13 -6.04 2.96
CA PHE A 110 2.46 -6.64 2.77
C PHE A 110 3.06 -7.14 4.10
N LEU A 111 3.02 -6.34 5.16
CA LEU A 111 3.48 -6.74 6.49
C LEU A 111 2.65 -7.89 7.06
N GLY A 112 1.32 -7.83 6.92
CA GLY A 112 0.42 -8.89 7.36
C GLY A 112 0.74 -10.23 6.69
N LEU A 113 0.99 -10.23 5.38
CA LEU A 113 1.43 -11.41 4.63
C LEU A 113 2.80 -11.91 5.10
N ALA A 114 3.76 -11.02 5.31
CA ALA A 114 5.10 -11.39 5.78
C ALA A 114 5.09 -11.98 7.20
N ILE A 115 4.27 -11.46 8.11
CA ILE A 115 4.10 -12.02 9.46
C ILE A 115 3.47 -13.42 9.38
N SER A 116 2.42 -13.59 8.59
CA SER A 116 1.79 -14.90 8.37
C SER A 116 2.75 -15.90 7.76
N LEU A 117 3.59 -15.47 6.82
CA LEU A 117 4.66 -16.28 6.23
C LEU A 117 5.72 -16.66 7.27
N ALA A 118 6.14 -15.72 8.12
CA ALA A 118 7.08 -15.98 9.21
C ALA A 118 6.53 -17.02 10.20
N GLN A 119 5.25 -16.93 10.54
CA GLN A 119 4.54 -17.91 11.38
C GLN A 119 4.51 -19.30 10.73
N LEU A 120 4.17 -19.37 9.43
CA LEU A 120 4.15 -20.62 8.67
C LEU A 120 5.54 -21.26 8.60
N LEU A 121 6.56 -20.45 8.36
CA LEU A 121 7.94 -20.90 8.25
C LEU A 121 8.63 -21.13 9.60
N ARG A 122 8.02 -20.69 10.70
CA ARG A 122 8.54 -20.68 12.08
C ARG A 122 9.89 -19.96 12.21
N ILE A 123 10.02 -18.82 11.55
CA ILE A 123 11.21 -17.97 11.57
C ILE A 123 10.89 -16.59 12.17
N ARG A 124 11.92 -15.90 12.68
CA ARG A 124 11.81 -14.50 13.11
C ARG A 124 12.32 -13.59 12.00
N LEU A 125 11.41 -12.91 11.31
CA LEU A 125 11.78 -11.90 10.31
C LEU A 125 12.00 -10.55 10.95
N ARG A 126 13.07 -9.88 10.55
CA ARG A 126 13.34 -8.48 10.91
C ARG A 126 12.39 -7.56 10.16
N LEU A 127 11.55 -6.85 10.90
CA LEU A 127 10.50 -5.99 10.32
C LEU A 127 11.10 -4.78 9.60
N GLU A 128 12.21 -4.23 10.10
CA GLU A 128 12.88 -3.08 9.48
C GLU A 128 13.34 -3.39 8.04
N VAL A 129 13.78 -4.63 7.77
CA VAL A 129 14.23 -5.06 6.45
C VAL A 129 13.05 -5.14 5.48
N LEU A 130 11.92 -5.69 5.92
CA LEU A 130 10.70 -5.76 5.11
C LEU A 130 10.19 -4.35 4.75
N VAL A 131 10.14 -3.44 5.73
CA VAL A 131 9.74 -2.05 5.48
C VAL A 131 10.70 -1.37 4.51
N ALA A 132 12.01 -1.58 4.64
CA ALA A 132 13.00 -1.03 3.71
C ALA A 132 12.81 -1.56 2.28
N ILE A 133 12.60 -2.87 2.09
CA ILE A 133 12.31 -3.48 0.79
C ILE A 133 11.08 -2.81 0.15
N TYR A 134 10.01 -2.67 0.92
CA TYR A 134 8.78 -2.04 0.45
C TYR A 134 9.01 -0.58 0.01
N LEU A 135 9.70 0.21 0.84
CA LEU A 135 9.95 1.63 0.56
C LEU A 135 10.83 1.82 -0.69
N VAL A 136 11.87 0.99 -0.86
CA VAL A 136 12.72 1.03 -2.06
C VAL A 136 11.91 0.69 -3.31
N CYS A 137 11.08 -0.37 -3.25
CA CYS A 137 10.22 -0.73 -4.38
C CYS A 137 9.19 0.37 -4.71
N TYR A 138 8.63 1.02 -3.69
CA TYR A 138 7.70 2.13 -3.88
C TYR A 138 8.40 3.36 -4.50
N TYR A 139 9.58 3.72 -4.01
CA TYR A 139 10.34 4.86 -4.52
C TYR A 139 10.80 4.63 -5.97
N CYS A 140 11.13 3.40 -6.33
CA CYS A 140 11.48 3.01 -7.69
C CYS A 140 10.28 2.58 -8.55
N SER A 141 9.04 2.82 -8.09
CA SER A 141 7.83 2.29 -8.73
C SER A 141 7.73 2.66 -10.22
N ASP A 142 7.95 3.92 -10.59
CA ASP A 142 7.89 4.36 -11.99
C ASP A 142 8.90 3.62 -12.88
N VAL A 143 10.13 3.42 -12.38
CA VAL A 143 11.17 2.69 -13.11
C VAL A 143 10.80 1.22 -13.26
N ILE A 144 10.24 0.62 -12.20
CA ILE A 144 9.78 -0.77 -12.21
C ILE A 144 8.65 -0.94 -13.21
N ILE A 145 7.64 -0.07 -13.19
CA ILE A 145 6.48 -0.16 -14.08
C ILE A 145 6.91 0.03 -15.54
N ASN A 146 7.80 1.00 -15.83
CA ASN A 146 8.29 1.22 -17.19
C ASN A 146 9.11 0.05 -17.74
N ARG A 147 9.77 -0.74 -16.88
CA ARG A 147 10.60 -1.89 -17.30
C ARG A 147 9.88 -3.23 -17.25
N MET A 148 8.96 -3.41 -16.32
CA MET A 148 8.35 -4.69 -15.95
C MET A 148 6.82 -4.64 -15.85
N GLY A 149 6.18 -3.56 -16.30
CA GLY A 149 4.74 -3.36 -16.25
C GLY A 149 3.98 -4.48 -16.98
N ILE A 150 3.04 -5.12 -16.28
CA ILE A 150 2.21 -6.19 -16.84
C ILE A 150 1.23 -5.57 -17.83
N ALA A 151 1.49 -5.67 -19.13
CA ALA A 151 0.66 -5.10 -20.20
C ALA A 151 0.59 -3.56 -20.25
N LEU A 152 1.76 -2.92 -20.07
CA LEU A 152 1.93 -1.46 -20.12
C LEU A 152 1.26 -0.79 -21.34
N GLU A 153 1.42 -1.35 -22.55
CA GLU A 153 0.83 -0.78 -23.77
C GLU A 153 -0.71 -0.72 -23.71
N ARG A 154 -1.35 -1.79 -23.20
CA ARG A 154 -2.81 -1.84 -23.06
C ARG A 154 -3.31 -0.86 -22.00
N SER A 155 -2.58 -0.74 -20.90
CA SER A 155 -2.89 0.23 -19.85
C SER A 155 -2.75 1.66 -20.36
N ASN A 156 -1.68 1.98 -21.08
CA ASN A 156 -1.48 3.32 -21.64
C ASN A 156 -2.53 3.67 -22.70
N ALA A 157 -2.93 2.70 -23.54
CA ALA A 157 -4.01 2.89 -24.50
C ALA A 157 -5.36 3.16 -23.80
N TYR A 158 -5.66 2.43 -22.72
CA TYR A 158 -6.86 2.65 -21.92
C TYR A 158 -6.87 4.03 -21.26
N VAL A 159 -5.76 4.42 -20.62
CA VAL A 159 -5.61 5.73 -19.96
C VAL A 159 -5.81 6.86 -20.95
N LYS A 160 -5.20 6.76 -22.14
CA LYS A 160 -5.41 7.72 -23.23
C LYS A 160 -6.87 7.77 -23.69
N ALA A 161 -7.52 6.61 -23.87
CA ALA A 161 -8.93 6.58 -24.29
C ALA A 161 -9.85 7.19 -23.23
N ASN A 162 -9.61 6.92 -21.95
CA ASN A 162 -10.33 7.50 -20.81
C ASN A 162 -10.14 9.01 -20.73
N TYR A 163 -8.92 9.50 -20.96
CA TYR A 163 -8.66 10.94 -21.04
C TYR A 163 -9.40 11.59 -22.22
N LEU A 164 -9.31 11.00 -23.42
CA LEU A 164 -9.99 11.53 -24.60
C LEU A 164 -11.52 11.52 -24.47
N ALA A 165 -12.09 10.55 -23.75
CA ALA A 165 -13.52 10.50 -23.46
C ALA A 165 -14.00 11.65 -22.53
N ASN A 166 -13.08 12.24 -21.76
CA ASN A 166 -13.35 13.43 -20.95
C ASN A 166 -13.23 14.75 -21.74
N ILE A 167 -12.72 14.72 -22.98
CA ILE A 167 -12.63 15.92 -23.82
C ILE A 167 -13.96 16.12 -24.56
N LEU A 168 -14.75 17.07 -24.09
CA LEU A 168 -16.02 17.43 -24.70
C LEU A 168 -15.88 18.67 -25.59
N LEU A 169 -16.57 18.68 -26.73
CA LEU A 169 -16.73 19.88 -27.56
C LEU A 169 -17.62 20.87 -26.82
N ALA A 170 -17.12 22.07 -26.57
CA ALA A 170 -17.87 23.10 -25.87
C ALA A 170 -19.05 23.59 -26.73
N HIS A 171 -20.27 23.27 -26.32
CA HIS A 171 -21.50 23.82 -26.86
C HIS A 171 -21.83 25.17 -26.20
N VAL A 172 -22.59 26.00 -26.93
CA VAL A 172 -22.92 27.38 -26.56
C VAL A 172 -23.65 27.49 -25.21
N ASP A 173 -24.34 26.42 -24.79
CA ASP A 173 -25.16 26.40 -23.58
C ASP A 173 -24.37 26.14 -22.27
N GLY A 174 -23.07 25.84 -22.36
CA GLY A 174 -22.18 25.65 -21.19
C GLY A 174 -22.51 24.43 -20.32
N MET A 175 -23.52 23.64 -20.69
CA MET A 175 -23.96 22.45 -19.95
C MET A 175 -22.92 21.31 -19.98
N ASP A 176 -22.02 21.32 -20.97
CA ASP A 176 -20.89 20.37 -21.08
C ASP A 176 -19.84 20.53 -19.96
N LEU A 177 -19.87 21.64 -19.22
CA LEU A 177 -19.04 21.81 -18.03
C LEU A 177 -19.50 20.91 -16.87
N TRP A 178 -20.75 20.44 -16.92
CA TRP A 178 -21.39 19.64 -15.87
C TRP A 178 -21.50 18.16 -16.21
N THR A 179 -21.11 17.75 -17.41
CA THR A 179 -21.07 16.36 -17.85
C THR A 179 -19.83 15.66 -17.29
N ILE A 180 -20.07 14.57 -16.56
CA ILE A 180 -19.03 13.77 -15.90
C ILE A 180 -18.86 12.47 -16.69
N HIS A 181 -17.63 12.13 -17.07
CA HIS A 181 -17.33 10.78 -17.54
C HIS A 181 -17.32 9.84 -16.34
N GLU A 182 -18.34 8.97 -16.27
CA GLU A 182 -18.43 7.96 -15.22
C GLU A 182 -17.69 6.69 -15.66
N ASN A 183 -16.69 6.30 -14.87
CA ASN A 183 -16.11 4.97 -15.00
C ASN A 183 -16.97 4.00 -14.17
N THR A 184 -17.73 3.15 -14.85
CA THR A 184 -18.63 2.19 -14.16
C THR A 184 -17.95 0.87 -13.80
N GLU A 185 -16.79 0.59 -14.38
CA GLU A 185 -16.08 -0.69 -14.21
C GLU A 185 -14.59 -0.49 -13.87
N THR A 186 -14.09 -1.37 -13.00
CA THR A 186 -12.67 -1.41 -12.64
C THR A 186 -11.86 -2.11 -13.73
N ASN A 187 -10.93 -1.39 -14.38
CA ASN A 187 -10.01 -2.01 -15.32
C ASN A 187 -8.85 -2.72 -14.59
N TYR A 188 -8.98 -4.04 -14.45
CA TYR A 188 -7.97 -4.91 -13.83
C TYR A 188 -6.60 -4.91 -14.52
N THR A 189 -6.54 -4.61 -15.83
CA THR A 189 -5.24 -4.56 -16.53
C THR A 189 -4.43 -3.34 -16.09
N LEU A 190 -5.08 -2.19 -15.94
CA LEU A 190 -4.45 -0.98 -15.40
C LEU A 190 -3.98 -1.21 -13.96
N LEU A 191 -4.82 -1.88 -13.17
CA LEU A 191 -4.51 -2.23 -11.79
C LEU A 191 -3.27 -3.12 -11.70
N ALA A 192 -3.21 -4.18 -12.52
CA ALA A 192 -2.09 -5.10 -12.56
C ALA A 192 -0.79 -4.40 -12.97
N THR A 193 -0.83 -3.51 -13.98
CA THR A 193 0.33 -2.70 -14.39
C THR A 193 0.84 -1.84 -13.25
N GLN A 194 -0.05 -1.09 -12.60
CA GLN A 194 0.35 -0.12 -11.57
C GLN A 194 0.73 -0.78 -10.25
N MET A 195 0.24 -1.98 -9.96
CA MET A 195 0.61 -2.74 -8.77
C MET A 195 1.81 -3.68 -8.97
N THR A 196 2.47 -3.63 -10.14
CA THR A 196 3.67 -4.46 -10.39
C THR A 196 4.79 -4.25 -9.38
N TRP A 197 5.04 -3.01 -8.94
CA TRP A 197 6.03 -2.71 -7.91
C TRP A 197 5.69 -3.37 -6.57
N TRP A 198 4.41 -3.48 -6.23
CA TRP A 198 3.96 -4.10 -4.99
C TRP A 198 4.09 -5.62 -5.06
N VAL A 199 3.72 -6.22 -6.20
CA VAL A 199 3.94 -7.65 -6.46
C VAL A 199 5.43 -8.00 -6.40
N LEU A 200 6.30 -7.14 -6.96
CA LEU A 200 7.74 -7.29 -6.87
C LEU A 200 8.22 -7.21 -5.41
N ALA A 201 7.72 -6.25 -4.63
CA ALA A 201 8.03 -6.15 -3.19
C ALA A 201 7.63 -7.42 -2.43
N CYS A 202 6.45 -7.97 -2.71
CA CYS A 202 6.00 -9.26 -2.18
C CYS A 202 6.95 -10.40 -2.55
N ALA A 203 7.35 -10.49 -3.81
CA ALA A 203 8.28 -11.52 -4.28
C ALA A 203 9.66 -11.42 -3.59
N ILE A 204 10.21 -10.22 -3.46
CA ILE A 204 11.49 -9.98 -2.76
C ILE A 204 11.34 -10.30 -1.27
N GLY A 205 10.22 -9.93 -0.64
CA GLY A 205 9.93 -10.24 0.76
C GLY A 205 9.84 -11.76 1.01
N ILE A 206 9.22 -12.51 0.11
CA ILE A 206 9.18 -13.98 0.17
C ILE A 206 10.59 -14.56 -0.02
N ALA A 207 11.35 -14.08 -1.00
CA ALA A 207 12.72 -14.53 -1.22
C ALA A 207 13.61 -14.30 0.01
N TYR A 208 13.51 -13.13 0.63
CA TYR A 208 14.18 -12.82 1.90
C TYR A 208 13.79 -13.81 3.00
N ALA A 209 12.50 -14.11 3.16
CA ALA A 209 12.06 -15.07 4.16
C ALA A 209 12.57 -16.50 3.92
N VAL A 210 12.68 -16.90 2.65
CA VAL A 210 13.26 -18.19 2.27
C VAL A 210 14.76 -18.22 2.57
N VAL A 211 15.51 -17.17 2.23
CA VAL A 211 16.95 -17.06 2.52
C VAL A 211 17.21 -17.13 4.02
N GLU A 212 16.43 -16.40 4.82
CA GLU A 212 16.51 -16.45 6.29
C GLU A 212 16.25 -17.87 6.83
N LYS A 213 15.28 -18.59 6.25
CA LYS A 213 15.03 -19.98 6.64
C LYS A 213 16.19 -20.89 6.30
N VAL A 214 16.75 -20.77 5.10
CA VAL A 214 17.90 -21.58 4.67
C VAL A 214 19.12 -21.29 5.53
N SER A 215 19.39 -20.02 5.84
CA SER A 215 20.49 -19.61 6.73
C SER A 215 20.35 -20.23 8.12
N ASN A 216 19.15 -20.12 8.73
CA ASN A 216 18.87 -20.73 10.04
C ASN A 216 19.02 -22.26 10.03
N MET A 217 18.70 -22.93 8.93
CA MET A 217 18.91 -24.38 8.78
C MET A 217 20.38 -24.76 8.62
N TYR A 218 21.18 -23.92 7.97
CA TYR A 218 22.61 -24.17 7.77
C TYR A 218 23.41 -23.98 9.05
N ASP A 219 23.09 -22.94 9.84
CA ASP A 219 23.75 -22.64 11.12
C ASP A 219 23.49 -23.71 12.20
N ALA A 220 22.41 -24.49 12.07
CA ALA A 220 22.09 -25.60 12.97
C ALA A 220 23.01 -26.83 12.78
N LYS A 221 23.79 -26.91 11.69
CA LYS A 221 24.62 -28.08 11.34
C LYS A 221 26.14 -27.86 11.44
N THR A 222 26.62 -26.64 11.66
CA THR A 222 28.06 -26.33 11.82
C THR A 222 28.56 -26.47 13.27
N ARG A 223 27.80 -27.13 14.16
CA ARG A 223 28.15 -27.41 15.56
C ARG A 223 28.00 -28.88 15.95
N THR A 224 28.63 -29.76 15.18
CA THR A 224 29.10 -31.08 15.65
C THR A 224 30.58 -31.16 15.37
#